data_AF-A0A7X8AI53-F1
#
_entry.id   AF-A0A7X8AI53-F1
#
_cell.length_a   1.000
_cell.length_b   1.000
_cell.length_c   1.000
_cell.angle_alpha   90.00
_cell.angle_beta   90.00
_cell.angle_gamma   90.00
#
_symmetry.space_group_name_H-M   'P 1'
#
loop_
_entity.id
_entity.type
_entity.pdbx_description
1 polymer ?
#
loop_
_entity_poly.entity_id
_entity_poly.type
_entity_poly.pdbx_seq_one_letter_code
_entity_poly.pdbx_strand_id
1 'polypeptide(L)'
;DVGVAGAQQFILEKVPAWLEKYGKDTAFFCTNDAHTEPLIRQIVAHGGYFVEADLPSPLMGYPGALGIDLSAEKGDFQAITKKIEEVIVEKGAAGRLGTWVYSFGYTTTVGLGELAKRIIDGNATISLSDLIASYEKFTPGASWNCGYYVDLNTGIEKKNHMLVYQDTYVFGKGYLEMTKVEIPEKYLTIK
;
A
#
# COMPACT_ATOMS: atom_id res chain seq x y z
N ASP A 1 3.15 -28.55 -5.42
CA ASP A 1 2.17 -29.04 -6.41
C ASP A 1 0.73 -28.53 -6.28
N VAL A 2 0.38 -27.65 -5.35
CA VAL A 2 -1.02 -27.16 -5.19
C VAL A 2 -1.24 -25.68 -5.57
N GLY A 3 -0.22 -25.00 -6.12
CA GLY A 3 -0.35 -23.64 -6.65
C GLY A 3 -0.94 -22.63 -5.65
N VAL A 4 -1.89 -21.82 -6.14
CA VAL A 4 -2.60 -20.78 -5.35
C VAL A 4 -3.31 -21.37 -4.13
N ALA A 5 -3.97 -22.51 -4.26
CA ALA A 5 -4.70 -23.13 -3.14
C ALA A 5 -3.75 -23.53 -2.01
N GLY A 6 -2.59 -24.10 -2.35
CA GLY A 6 -1.56 -24.45 -1.37
C GLY A 6 -0.95 -23.23 -0.69
N ALA A 7 -0.67 -22.19 -1.46
CA ALA A 7 -0.19 -20.90 -0.97
C ALA A 7 -1.18 -20.28 0.03
N GLN A 8 -2.47 -20.27 -0.31
CA GLN A 8 -3.52 -19.75 0.57
C GLN A 8 -3.65 -20.58 1.84
N GLN A 9 -3.71 -21.91 1.71
CA GLN A 9 -3.83 -22.82 2.85
C GLN A 9 -2.65 -22.68 3.81
N PHE A 10 -1.43 -22.51 3.29
CA PHE A 10 -0.25 -22.29 4.12
C PHE A 10 -0.40 -21.05 5.01
N ILE A 11 -0.90 -19.93 4.47
CA ILE A 11 -1.13 -18.71 5.26
C ILE A 11 -2.23 -18.92 6.30
N LEU A 12 -3.33 -19.58 5.91
CA LEU A 12 -4.45 -19.87 6.82
C LEU A 12 -4.00 -20.73 8.02
N GLU A 13 -3.09 -21.68 7.81
CA GLU A 13 -2.57 -22.53 8.88
C GLU A 13 -1.47 -21.86 9.71
N LYS A 14 -0.55 -21.14 9.06
CA LYS A 14 0.67 -20.68 9.72
C LYS A 14 0.49 -19.38 10.49
N VAL A 15 -0.36 -18.46 10.04
CA VAL A 15 -0.54 -17.18 10.75
C VAL A 15 -1.05 -17.38 12.18
N PRO A 16 -2.08 -18.22 12.45
CA PRO A 16 -2.48 -18.52 13.83
C PRO A 16 -1.36 -19.13 14.67
N ALA A 17 -0.63 -20.10 14.13
CA ALA A 17 0.49 -20.74 14.83
C ALA A 17 1.63 -19.75 15.13
N TRP A 18 1.89 -18.80 14.24
CA TRP A 18 2.87 -17.74 14.45
C TRP A 18 2.38 -16.72 15.46
N LEU A 19 1.10 -16.35 15.45
CA LEU A 19 0.52 -15.47 16.45
C LEU A 19 0.55 -16.09 17.86
N GLU A 20 0.35 -17.40 17.98
CA GLU A 20 0.53 -18.13 19.24
C GLU A 20 1.98 -18.06 19.73
N LYS A 21 2.95 -18.22 18.82
CA LYS A 21 4.38 -18.23 19.15
C LYS A 21 4.95 -16.84 19.44
N TYR A 22 4.58 -15.84 18.66
CA TYR A 22 5.21 -14.51 18.64
C TYR A 22 4.33 -13.41 19.25
N GLY A 23 3.03 -13.69 19.48
CA GLY A 23 2.08 -12.76 20.06
C GLY A 23 1.30 -11.93 19.03
N LYS A 24 0.24 -11.27 19.51
CA LYS A 24 -0.70 -10.48 18.69
C LYS A 24 -0.14 -9.15 18.16
N ASP A 25 1.07 -8.79 18.57
CA ASP A 25 1.77 -7.60 18.08
C ASP A 25 2.85 -7.96 17.04
N THR A 26 2.60 -9.03 16.28
CA THR A 26 3.45 -9.46 15.15
C THR A 26 2.96 -8.84 13.85
N ALA A 27 3.87 -8.22 13.10
CA ALA A 27 3.60 -7.75 11.73
C ALA A 27 3.95 -8.83 10.70
N PHE A 28 3.05 -9.01 9.74
CA PHE A 28 3.21 -9.96 8.63
C PHE A 28 3.26 -9.21 7.31
N PHE A 29 4.07 -9.73 6.39
CA PHE A 29 4.20 -9.21 5.03
C PHE A 29 4.24 -10.39 4.04
N CYS A 30 3.60 -10.21 2.89
CA CYS A 30 3.54 -11.21 1.83
C CYS A 30 4.01 -10.58 0.52
N THR A 31 4.80 -11.33 -0.26
CA THR A 31 5.32 -10.92 -1.57
C THR A 31 4.58 -11.61 -2.73
N ASN A 32 3.35 -12.07 -2.48
CA ASN A 32 2.54 -12.79 -3.46
C ASN A 32 1.06 -12.50 -3.17
N ASP A 33 0.35 -12.00 -4.17
CA ASP A 33 -1.07 -11.64 -4.11
C ASP A 33 -1.97 -12.76 -3.57
N ALA A 34 -1.65 -14.02 -3.86
CA ALA A 34 -2.43 -15.17 -3.40
C ALA A 34 -2.47 -15.27 -1.87
N HIS A 35 -1.46 -14.75 -1.17
CA HIS A 35 -1.36 -14.77 0.29
C HIS A 35 -2.12 -13.63 0.97
N THR A 36 -2.45 -12.55 0.24
CA THR A 36 -2.97 -11.32 0.84
C THR A 36 -4.35 -11.51 1.45
N GLU A 37 -5.30 -12.09 0.71
CA GLU A 37 -6.64 -12.39 1.22
C GLU A 37 -6.63 -13.30 2.48
N PRO A 38 -5.99 -14.48 2.47
CA PRO A 38 -5.96 -15.33 3.65
C PRO A 38 -5.22 -14.66 4.81
N LEU A 39 -4.18 -13.86 4.56
CA LEU A 39 -3.50 -13.13 5.62
C LEU A 39 -4.46 -12.13 6.28
N ILE A 40 -5.12 -11.27 5.52
CA ILE A 40 -6.10 -10.31 6.05
C ILE A 40 -7.17 -11.05 6.87
N ARG A 41 -7.71 -12.16 6.36
CA ARG A 41 -8.70 -12.99 7.07
C ARG A 41 -8.17 -13.46 8.43
N GLN A 42 -6.93 -13.92 8.49
CA GLN A 42 -6.30 -14.36 9.75
C GLN A 42 -6.03 -13.19 10.70
N ILE A 43 -5.62 -12.02 10.20
CA ILE A 43 -5.41 -10.83 11.04
C ILE A 43 -6.72 -10.33 11.65
N VAL A 44 -7.80 -10.30 10.87
CA VAL A 44 -9.14 -9.95 11.34
C VAL A 44 -9.61 -10.92 12.43
N ALA A 45 -9.38 -12.23 12.26
CA ALA A 45 -9.85 -13.25 13.19
C ALA A 45 -9.00 -13.37 14.47
N HIS A 46 -7.69 -13.19 14.38
CA HIS A 46 -6.76 -13.57 15.45
C HIS A 46 -5.87 -12.43 15.97
N GLY A 47 -5.81 -11.28 15.28
CA GLY A 47 -4.90 -10.17 15.58
C GLY A 47 -3.62 -10.21 14.76
N GLY A 48 -2.57 -9.53 15.22
CA GLY A 48 -1.39 -9.22 14.40
C GLY A 48 -1.56 -7.91 13.61
N TYR A 49 -0.61 -7.65 12.72
CA TYR A 49 -0.60 -6.49 11.83
C TYR A 49 -0.33 -6.92 10.39
N PHE A 50 -1.03 -6.29 9.45
CA PHE A 50 -0.70 -6.30 8.03
C PHE A 50 -0.72 -4.84 7.57
N VAL A 51 0.47 -4.26 7.39
CA VAL A 51 0.63 -2.82 7.19
C VAL A 51 0.30 -2.41 5.77
N GLU A 52 0.74 -3.19 4.79
CA GLU A 52 0.44 -2.96 3.37
C GLU A 52 0.73 -4.22 2.54
N ALA A 53 0.08 -4.31 1.38
CA ALA A 53 0.41 -5.29 0.35
C ALA A 53 1.66 -4.87 -0.41
N ASP A 54 2.33 -5.82 -1.05
CA ASP A 54 3.43 -5.58 -2.00
C ASP A 54 3.00 -4.70 -3.18
N LEU A 55 1.76 -4.87 -3.66
CA LEU A 55 1.07 -3.95 -4.56
C LEU A 55 -0.12 -3.29 -3.84
N PRO A 56 0.10 -2.18 -3.13
CA PRO A 56 -0.91 -1.63 -2.22
C PRO A 56 -2.13 -1.06 -2.96
N SER A 57 -3.31 -1.47 -2.49
CA SER A 57 -4.63 -1.07 -2.98
C SER A 57 -5.70 -1.61 -2.03
N PRO A 58 -6.78 -0.86 -1.74
CA PRO A 58 -7.88 -1.37 -0.93
C PRO A 58 -8.65 -2.49 -1.65
N LEU A 59 -8.42 -2.70 -2.95
CA LEU A 59 -9.00 -3.80 -3.72
C LEU A 59 -8.21 -5.10 -3.59
N MET A 60 -6.99 -5.07 -3.03
CA MET A 60 -6.15 -6.26 -2.88
C MET A 60 -6.49 -7.02 -1.61
N GLY A 61 -7.17 -8.16 -1.79
CA GLY A 61 -7.51 -9.11 -0.74
C GLY A 61 -8.64 -8.68 0.18
N TYR A 62 -8.80 -7.39 0.49
CA TYR A 62 -9.83 -6.90 1.41
C TYR A 62 -11.27 -7.34 1.06
N PRO A 63 -11.75 -7.24 -0.20
CA PRO A 63 -13.13 -7.60 -0.51
C PRO A 63 -13.44 -9.07 -0.25
N GLY A 64 -12.54 -9.97 -0.67
CA GLY A 64 -12.68 -11.42 -0.43
C GLY A 64 -12.43 -11.84 1.01
N ALA A 65 -11.52 -11.16 1.72
CA ALA A 65 -11.23 -11.45 3.12
C ALA A 65 -12.39 -11.06 4.04
N LEU A 66 -13.06 -9.95 3.72
CA LEU A 66 -14.17 -9.40 4.50
C LEU A 66 -15.54 -9.88 4.01
N GLY A 67 -15.63 -10.48 2.83
CA GLY A 67 -16.87 -10.96 2.23
C GLY A 67 -17.80 -9.84 1.78
N ILE A 68 -17.25 -8.75 1.26
CA ILE A 68 -18.00 -7.54 0.88
C ILE A 68 -18.02 -7.34 -0.64
N ASP A 69 -19.13 -6.82 -1.14
CA ASP A 69 -19.25 -6.35 -2.53
C ASP A 69 -18.98 -4.85 -2.62
N LEU A 70 -18.12 -4.45 -3.55
CA LEU A 70 -17.72 -3.05 -3.79
C LEU A 70 -18.22 -2.51 -5.14
N SER A 71 -19.14 -3.22 -5.80
CA SER A 71 -19.61 -2.86 -7.15
C SER A 71 -20.25 -1.47 -7.21
N ALA A 72 -20.90 -1.02 -6.14
CA ALA A 72 -21.54 0.30 -6.07
C ALA A 72 -20.53 1.44 -5.92
N GLU A 73 -19.35 1.18 -5.35
CA GLU A 73 -18.28 2.15 -5.10
C GLU A 73 -17.20 2.13 -6.20
N LYS A 74 -17.46 1.45 -7.32
CA LYS A 74 -16.47 1.22 -8.39
C LYS A 74 -15.84 2.53 -8.88
N GLY A 75 -14.52 2.64 -8.69
CA GLY A 75 -13.72 3.80 -9.12
C GLY A 75 -13.68 4.94 -8.09
N ASP A 76 -14.49 4.87 -7.04
CA ASP A 76 -14.44 5.79 -5.91
C ASP A 76 -13.61 5.16 -4.78
N PHE A 77 -12.29 5.41 -4.80
CA PHE A 77 -11.36 4.86 -3.82
C PHE A 77 -11.62 5.35 -2.39
N GLN A 78 -12.22 6.54 -2.21
CA GLN A 78 -12.57 7.04 -0.88
C GLN A 78 -13.77 6.29 -0.32
N ALA A 79 -14.82 6.08 -1.12
CA ALA A 79 -15.98 5.27 -0.74
C ALA A 79 -15.60 3.80 -0.50
N ILE A 80 -14.75 3.23 -1.35
CA ILE A 80 -14.20 1.87 -1.19
C ILE A 80 -13.48 1.76 0.16
N THR A 81 -12.54 2.65 0.44
CA THR A 81 -11.74 2.65 1.68
C THR A 81 -12.64 2.80 2.90
N LYS A 82 -13.61 3.71 2.86
CA LYS A 82 -14.57 3.93 3.96
C LYS A 82 -15.38 2.67 4.27
N LYS A 83 -15.93 2.01 3.25
CA LYS A 83 -16.73 0.79 3.41
C LYS A 83 -15.91 -0.37 3.97
N ILE A 84 -14.65 -0.51 3.54
CA ILE A 84 -13.72 -1.49 4.11
C ILE A 84 -13.42 -1.15 5.58
N GLU A 85 -13.18 0.12 5.89
CA GLU A 85 -12.90 0.58 7.26
C GLU A 85 -14.04 0.26 8.21
N GLU A 86 -15.27 0.56 7.82
CA GLU A 86 -16.48 0.28 8.61
C GLU A 86 -16.52 -1.20 9.01
N VAL A 87 -16.33 -2.11 8.05
CA VAL A 87 -16.37 -3.57 8.31
C VAL A 87 -15.16 -4.03 9.15
N ILE A 88 -13.98 -3.45 8.97
CA ILE A 88 -12.80 -3.74 9.80
C ILE A 88 -13.03 -3.31 11.26
N VAL A 89 -13.61 -2.13 11.46
CA VAL A 89 -13.93 -1.59 12.79
C VAL A 89 -15.01 -2.46 13.46
N GLU A 90 -16.07 -2.82 12.75
CA GLU A 90 -17.13 -3.72 13.25
C GLU A 90 -16.59 -5.08 13.68
N LYS A 91 -15.60 -5.63 12.95
CA LYS A 91 -14.92 -6.89 13.31
C LYS A 91 -13.87 -6.73 14.41
N GLY A 92 -13.68 -5.54 14.98
CA GLY A 92 -12.73 -5.29 16.06
C GLY A 92 -11.26 -5.29 15.64
N ALA A 93 -10.98 -5.12 14.34
CA ALA A 93 -9.63 -5.15 13.77
C ALA A 93 -9.04 -3.76 13.49
N ALA A 94 -9.66 -2.70 14.03
CA ALA A 94 -9.18 -1.32 13.91
C ALA A 94 -7.71 -1.20 14.35
N GLY A 95 -6.93 -0.44 13.58
CA GLY A 95 -5.52 -0.17 13.83
C GLY A 95 -4.55 -1.29 13.43
N ARG A 96 -5.03 -2.40 12.83
CA ARG A 96 -4.23 -3.59 12.49
C ARG A 96 -3.93 -3.78 11.01
N LEU A 97 -4.74 -3.16 10.15
CA LEU A 97 -4.75 -3.37 8.72
C LEU A 97 -4.48 -2.04 8.03
N GLY A 98 -3.57 -2.02 7.06
CA GLY A 98 -3.28 -0.83 6.27
C GLY A 98 -3.26 -1.07 4.77
N THR A 99 -3.25 0.04 4.04
CA THR A 99 -3.30 0.07 2.58
C THR A 99 -2.78 1.41 2.07
N TRP A 100 -2.65 1.54 0.76
CA TRP A 100 -2.67 2.85 0.10
C TRP A 100 -4.09 3.05 -0.41
N VAL A 101 -4.75 4.16 -0.04
CA VAL A 101 -6.15 4.44 -0.39
C VAL A 101 -6.37 4.38 -1.90
N TYR A 102 -5.44 4.93 -2.66
CA TYR A 102 -5.45 4.84 -4.11
C TYR A 102 -4.52 3.73 -4.57
N SER A 103 -5.03 2.83 -5.41
CA SER A 103 -4.23 1.73 -5.98
C SER A 103 -2.98 2.27 -6.66
N PHE A 104 -1.83 1.65 -6.38
CA PHE A 104 -0.57 2.04 -7.00
C PHE A 104 -0.59 1.93 -8.53
N GLY A 105 -1.14 0.84 -9.07
CA GLY A 105 -1.23 0.63 -10.52
C GLY A 105 -2.14 1.65 -11.23
N TYR A 106 -3.30 1.94 -10.62
CA TYR A 106 -4.19 3.00 -11.11
C TYR A 106 -3.49 4.36 -11.10
N THR A 107 -2.96 4.77 -9.94
CA THR A 107 -2.39 6.11 -9.76
C THR A 107 -1.17 6.32 -10.63
N THR A 108 -0.30 5.32 -10.73
CA THR A 108 0.89 5.40 -11.60
C THR A 108 0.50 5.60 -13.05
N THR A 109 -0.51 4.88 -13.53
CA THR A 109 -0.97 5.00 -14.91
C THR A 109 -1.50 6.41 -15.21
N VAL A 110 -2.41 6.93 -14.38
CA VAL A 110 -3.02 8.24 -14.61
C VAL A 110 -2.04 9.38 -14.34
N GLY A 111 -1.21 9.26 -13.30
CA GLY A 111 -0.23 10.26 -12.89
C GLY A 111 0.90 10.43 -13.91
N LEU A 112 1.44 9.33 -14.45
CA LEU A 112 2.46 9.41 -15.50
C LEU A 112 1.88 9.93 -16.82
N GLY A 113 0.63 9.55 -17.16
CA GLY A 113 -0.07 10.10 -18.33
C GLY A 113 -0.26 11.63 -18.22
N GLU A 114 -0.64 12.11 -17.04
CA GLU A 114 -0.75 13.55 -16.76
C GLU A 114 0.60 14.25 -16.80
N LEU A 115 1.66 13.68 -16.22
CA LEU A 115 3.00 14.27 -16.27
C LEU A 115 3.47 14.44 -17.71
N ALA A 116 3.31 13.40 -18.55
CA ALA A 116 3.65 13.44 -19.96
C ALA A 116 2.88 14.54 -20.70
N LYS A 117 1.56 14.64 -20.48
CA LYS A 117 0.72 15.70 -21.05
C LYS A 117 1.23 17.09 -20.63
N ARG A 118 1.48 17.30 -19.32
CA ARG A 118 1.96 18.59 -18.80
C ARG A 118 3.30 19.00 -19.40
N ILE A 119 4.21 18.04 -19.63
CA ILE A 119 5.50 18.29 -20.29
C ILE A 119 5.28 18.70 -21.76
N ILE A 120 4.45 17.99 -22.51
CA ILE A 120 4.13 18.30 -23.92
C ILE A 120 3.52 19.70 -24.04
N ASP A 121 2.64 20.07 -23.11
CA ASP A 121 1.99 21.38 -23.07
C ASP A 121 2.91 22.49 -22.54
N GLY A 122 4.16 22.19 -22.14
CA GLY A 122 5.13 23.15 -21.63
C GLY A 122 4.90 23.61 -20.18
N ASN A 123 4.08 22.88 -19.41
CA ASN A 123 3.66 23.21 -18.04
C ASN A 123 4.37 22.40 -16.94
N ALA A 124 5.30 21.51 -17.29
CA ALA A 124 6.04 20.68 -16.35
C ALA A 124 7.39 20.23 -16.93
N THR A 125 8.23 19.66 -16.07
CA THR A 125 9.49 19.01 -16.43
C THR A 125 9.54 17.60 -15.83
N ILE A 126 10.54 16.80 -16.19
CA ILE A 126 10.81 15.53 -15.51
C ILE A 126 11.49 15.86 -14.17
N SER A 127 10.69 16.14 -13.15
CA SER A 127 11.12 16.51 -11.80
C SER A 127 10.27 15.79 -10.74
N LEU A 128 10.84 15.64 -9.53
CA LEU A 128 10.15 15.07 -8.37
C LEU A 128 8.84 15.81 -8.05
N SER A 129 8.88 17.15 -8.02
CA SER A 129 7.72 17.99 -7.72
C SER A 129 6.62 17.87 -8.77
N ASP A 130 6.99 17.81 -10.06
CA ASP A 130 6.00 17.65 -11.13
C ASP A 130 5.39 16.25 -11.15
N LEU A 131 6.17 15.22 -10.80
CA LEU A 131 5.67 13.87 -10.61
C LEU A 131 4.65 13.80 -9.47
N ILE A 132 5.00 14.30 -8.28
CA ILE A 132 4.10 14.36 -7.11
C ILE A 132 2.81 15.10 -7.48
N ALA A 133 2.91 16.30 -8.04
CA ALA A 133 1.74 17.09 -8.43
C ALA A 133 0.82 16.36 -9.43
N SER A 134 1.40 15.52 -10.31
CA SER A 134 0.63 14.71 -11.25
C SER A 134 -0.06 13.51 -10.59
N TYR A 135 0.53 12.93 -9.56
CA TYR A 135 -0.08 11.86 -8.74
C TYR A 135 -1.19 12.42 -7.84
N GLU A 136 -0.94 13.52 -7.14
CA GLU A 136 -1.87 14.17 -6.23
C GLU A 136 -3.15 14.65 -6.93
N LYS A 137 -3.05 15.04 -8.21
CA LYS A 137 -4.20 15.43 -9.05
C LYS A 137 -5.34 14.39 -9.04
N PHE A 138 -5.00 13.09 -8.97
CA PHE A 138 -5.98 12.00 -9.02
C PHE A 138 -6.18 11.30 -7.67
N THR A 139 -5.53 11.79 -6.62
CA THR A 139 -5.52 11.13 -5.31
C THR A 139 -5.87 12.09 -4.18
N PRO A 140 -7.04 12.77 -4.23
CA PRO A 140 -7.40 13.80 -3.26
C PRO A 140 -7.35 13.26 -1.82
N GLY A 141 -6.68 14.01 -0.95
CA GLY A 141 -6.51 13.66 0.46
C GLY A 141 -5.36 12.70 0.76
N ALA A 142 -4.77 12.03 -0.24
CA ALA A 142 -3.52 11.30 -0.05
C ALA A 142 -2.32 12.23 -0.25
N SER A 143 -1.26 12.00 0.51
CA SER A 143 0.05 12.63 0.30
C SER A 143 1.00 11.64 -0.35
N TRP A 144 1.92 12.15 -1.16
CA TRP A 144 2.96 11.36 -1.82
C TRP A 144 4.33 11.92 -1.50
N ASN A 145 5.32 11.05 -1.48
CA ASN A 145 6.73 11.44 -1.39
C ASN A 145 7.52 10.68 -2.45
N CYS A 146 8.55 11.33 -2.98
CA CYS A 146 9.42 10.73 -3.97
C CYS A 146 10.87 11.14 -3.75
N GLY A 147 11.78 10.28 -4.18
CA GLY A 147 13.21 10.53 -4.19
C GLY A 147 13.84 9.91 -5.42
N TYR A 148 15.07 10.31 -5.74
CA TYR A 148 15.83 9.63 -6.77
C TYR A 148 16.46 8.35 -6.22
N TYR A 149 16.55 7.33 -7.06
CA TYR A 149 17.33 6.15 -6.74
C TYR A 149 18.81 6.52 -6.59
N VAL A 150 19.43 6.09 -5.50
CA VAL A 150 20.88 6.19 -5.27
C VAL A 150 21.48 4.81 -5.37
N ASP A 151 22.44 4.64 -6.27
CA ASP A 151 23.16 3.39 -6.41
C ASP A 151 24.14 3.20 -5.24
N LEU A 152 23.89 2.22 -4.37
CA LEU A 152 24.68 2.00 -3.15
C LEU A 152 26.13 1.58 -3.40
N ASN A 153 26.47 1.11 -4.60
CA ASN A 153 27.85 0.74 -4.95
C ASN A 153 28.68 1.95 -5.36
N THR A 154 28.05 2.91 -6.03
CA THR A 154 28.73 4.08 -6.63
C THR A 154 28.45 5.40 -5.92
N GLY A 155 27.38 5.47 -5.11
CA GLY A 155 26.86 6.69 -4.52
C GLY A 155 26.18 7.63 -5.53
N ILE A 156 26.01 7.20 -6.79
CA ILE A 156 25.46 8.05 -7.85
C ILE A 156 23.94 8.06 -7.77
N GLU A 157 23.39 9.26 -7.65
CA GLU A 157 21.96 9.53 -7.81
C GLU A 157 21.54 9.46 -9.28
N LYS A 158 20.50 8.67 -9.59
CA LYS A 158 19.94 8.53 -10.93
C LYS A 158 18.69 9.41 -11.08
N LYS A 159 18.87 10.62 -11.62
CA LYS A 159 17.77 11.59 -11.82
C LYS A 159 16.65 11.16 -12.75
N ASN A 160 16.87 10.13 -13.55
CA ASN A 160 15.86 9.53 -14.42
C ASN A 160 15.16 8.31 -13.79
N HIS A 161 15.48 7.97 -12.54
CA HIS A 161 14.88 6.88 -11.80
C HIS A 161 14.31 7.43 -10.49
N MET A 162 13.02 7.72 -10.49
CA MET A 162 12.30 8.23 -9.34
C MET A 162 11.61 7.09 -8.60
N LEU A 163 11.79 7.05 -7.29
CA LEU A 163 11.08 6.18 -6.35
C LEU A 163 9.93 6.99 -5.74
N VAL A 164 8.79 6.36 -5.55
CA VAL A 164 7.57 7.05 -5.08
C VAL A 164 6.81 6.16 -4.12
N TYR A 165 6.23 6.76 -3.08
CA TYR A 165 5.30 6.08 -2.18
C TYR A 165 4.15 6.99 -1.77
N GLN A 166 2.97 6.40 -1.55
CA GLN A 166 1.82 7.07 -0.94
C GLN A 166 1.93 6.94 0.57
N ASP A 167 1.40 7.91 1.30
CA ASP A 167 1.22 7.75 2.73
C ASP A 167 0.30 6.56 3.04
N THR A 168 0.75 5.68 3.94
CA THR A 168 -0.01 4.48 4.33
C THR A 168 -1.22 4.90 5.16
N TYR A 169 -2.39 4.41 4.77
CA TYR A 169 -3.63 4.55 5.52
C TYR A 169 -3.85 3.29 6.36
N VAL A 170 -3.99 3.44 7.67
CA VAL A 170 -4.34 2.35 8.58
C VAL A 170 -5.81 2.47 8.96
N PHE A 171 -6.59 1.43 8.68
CA PHE A 171 -8.01 1.39 8.97
C PHE A 171 -8.28 1.61 10.47
N GLY A 172 -9.12 2.58 10.81
CA GLY A 172 -9.41 3.02 12.17
C GLY A 172 -8.37 3.98 12.78
N LYS A 173 -7.34 4.39 12.02
CA LYS A 173 -6.36 5.41 12.42
C LYS A 173 -6.22 6.56 11.42
N GLY A 174 -6.42 6.29 10.13
CA GLY A 174 -6.17 7.25 9.07
C GLY A 174 -4.75 7.14 8.49
N TYR A 175 -4.33 8.19 7.79
CA TYR A 175 -2.98 8.30 7.25
C TYR A 175 -1.93 8.41 8.36
N LEU A 176 -0.79 7.75 8.17
CA LEU A 176 0.30 7.70 9.14
C LEU A 176 1.25 8.90 9.09
N GLU A 177 1.09 9.79 8.12
CA GLU A 177 1.95 10.94 7.86
C GLU A 177 3.40 10.55 7.50
N MET A 178 3.60 9.35 6.92
CA MET A 178 4.92 8.80 6.60
C MET A 178 5.67 9.67 5.59
N THR A 179 4.94 10.36 4.72
CA THR A 179 5.49 11.27 3.70
C THR A 179 6.20 12.48 4.30
N LYS A 180 5.95 12.80 5.58
CA LYS A 180 6.59 13.89 6.33
C LYS A 180 7.82 13.43 7.12
N VAL A 181 8.10 12.12 7.16
CA VAL A 181 9.22 11.57 7.92
C VAL A 181 10.51 11.84 7.17
N GLU A 182 11.44 12.56 7.80
CA GLU A 182 12.81 12.69 7.29
C GLU A 182 13.52 11.34 7.38
N ILE A 183 14.00 10.83 6.24
CA ILE A 183 14.74 9.57 6.18
C ILE A 183 16.17 9.83 6.68
N PRO A 184 16.61 9.22 7.79
CA PRO A 184 17.97 9.41 8.28
C PRO A 184 19.02 8.95 7.27
N GLU A 185 20.05 9.77 7.03
CA GLU A 185 21.11 9.51 6.04
C GLU A 185 21.77 8.13 6.19
N LYS A 186 21.84 7.59 7.41
CA LYS A 186 22.38 6.26 7.67
C LYS A 186 21.71 5.18 6.81
N TYR A 187 20.42 5.30 6.49
CA TYR A 187 19.70 4.32 5.67
C TYR A 187 20.09 4.38 4.20
N LEU A 188 20.72 5.46 3.73
CA LEU A 188 21.24 5.59 2.36
C LEU A 188 22.59 4.88 2.16
N THR A 189 23.11 4.22 3.21
CA THR A 189 24.44 3.58 3.20
C THR A 189 24.44 2.13 3.70
N ILE A 190 23.26 1.58 4.05
CA ILE A 190 23.16 0.18 4.51
C ILE A 190 23.37 -0.75 3.33
N LYS A 191 24.33 -1.67 3.46
CA LYS A 191 24.67 -2.72 2.50
C LYS A 191 24.25 -4.09 3.00
#